data_AF-A0A917QLU4-F1
#
_entry.id   AF-A0A917QLU4-F1
#
_cell.length_a   1.000
_cell.length_b   1.000
_cell.length_c   1.000
_cell.angle_alpha   90.00
_cell.angle_beta   90.00
_cell.angle_gamma   90.00
#
_symmetry.space_group_name_H-M   'P 1'
#
loop_
_entity.id
_entity.type
_entity.pdbx_description
1 polymer ?
#
loop_
_entity_poly.entity_id
_entity_poly.type
_entity_poly.pdbx_seq_one_letter_code
_entity_poly.pdbx_strand_id
1 'polypeptide(L)'
;MNDAADASSAPAAPELHRLSPRDESRVALALTLRQLADAVLDAVPVEPDPEPGDLLRTALRLQRRTEDVVREAVVAERERGTTWYQIGEAAGITRQSAHEKWYRDVHAWAATGRSALPPDLKTLEVAAEADARYAALRPDRPHAVTSGLDAVRFPGSHAYEASLRTRGLALHTRRMDLDARATKLNDEYGTLHAQGPAASPTGDPLVIAAHRGHAKAVRTNRLAIAAVHDEIATIYDQLATAEPSLAEEHRTLSDWHRNASERARGYADLLKGEEG
;
A
#
# COMPACT_ATOMS: atom_id res chain seq x y z
N MET A 1 61.18 9.17 10.68
CA MET A 1 60.17 10.21 10.38
C MET A 1 59.33 9.70 9.24
N ASN A 2 58.06 9.45 9.55
CA ASN A 2 56.87 9.25 8.72
C ASN A 2 57.01 8.62 7.33
N ASP A 3 56.47 7.41 7.19
CA ASP A 3 55.39 7.15 6.23
C ASP A 3 54.67 5.87 6.64
N ALA A 4 53.56 6.05 7.37
CA ALA A 4 52.69 4.96 7.80
C ALA A 4 51.27 5.27 7.33
N ALA A 5 50.82 4.44 6.38
CA ALA A 5 49.46 4.00 6.14
C ALA A 5 48.35 5.06 6.22
N ASP A 6 48.09 5.69 5.07
CA ASP A 6 46.78 6.27 4.78
C ASP A 6 45.80 5.12 4.46
N ALA A 7 45.28 4.50 5.53
CA ALA A 7 44.19 3.54 5.43
C ALA A 7 42.92 4.32 5.10
N SER A 8 42.67 4.43 3.79
CA SER A 8 41.42 4.86 3.18
C SER A 8 40.22 4.25 3.91
N SER A 9 39.65 5.01 4.85
CA SER A 9 38.40 4.69 5.51
C SER A 9 37.29 4.83 4.48
N ALA A 10 36.84 3.71 3.92
CA ALA A 10 35.63 3.69 3.11
C ALA A 10 34.48 4.26 3.94
N PRO A 11 33.61 5.12 3.37
CA PRO A 11 32.45 5.63 4.11
C PRO A 11 31.61 4.45 4.57
N ALA A 12 31.32 4.39 5.87
CA ALA A 12 30.45 3.38 6.47
C ALA A 12 29.17 3.28 5.63
N ALA A 13 28.91 2.09 5.07
CA ALA A 13 27.70 1.84 4.33
C ALA A 13 26.50 2.22 5.21
N PRO A 14 25.49 2.94 4.68
CA PRO A 14 24.33 3.33 5.47
C PRO A 14 23.73 2.08 6.12
N GLU A 15 23.54 2.11 7.45
CA GLU A 15 22.97 0.99 8.19
C GLU A 15 21.61 0.62 7.58
N LEU A 16 21.56 -0.55 6.94
CA LEU A 16 20.38 -1.08 6.26
C LEU A 16 19.34 -1.54 7.30
N HIS A 17 18.61 -0.60 7.87
CA HIS A 17 17.51 -0.91 8.78
C HIS A 17 16.33 -1.57 8.03
N ARG A 18 16.20 -1.32 6.72
CA ARG A 18 15.12 -1.85 5.86
C ARG A 18 15.67 -2.49 4.60
N LEU A 19 15.14 -3.67 4.26
CA LEU A 19 15.44 -4.36 3.01
C LEU A 19 14.54 -3.87 1.87
N SER A 20 14.65 -4.43 0.67
CA SER A 20 13.69 -4.15 -0.41
C SER A 20 12.27 -4.58 0.00
N PRO A 21 11.18 -3.96 -0.50
CA PRO A 21 9.80 -4.43 -0.24
C PRO A 21 9.61 -5.92 -0.52
N ARG A 22 10.29 -6.45 -1.54
CA ARG A 22 10.30 -7.87 -1.87
C ARG A 22 10.93 -8.74 -0.79
N ASP A 23 12.08 -8.34 -0.26
CA ASP A 23 12.72 -9.08 0.83
C ASP A 23 11.97 -8.91 2.15
N GLU A 24 11.43 -7.72 2.42
CA GLU A 24 10.56 -7.47 3.56
C GLU A 24 9.35 -8.42 3.54
N SER A 25 8.62 -8.52 2.43
CA SER A 25 7.47 -9.45 2.34
C SER A 25 7.86 -10.93 2.49
N ARG A 26 9.05 -11.34 2.02
CA ARG A 26 9.56 -12.71 2.24
C ARG A 26 9.91 -12.97 3.70
N VAL A 27 10.48 -11.98 4.39
CA VAL A 27 10.74 -12.09 5.83
C VAL A 27 9.43 -12.10 6.61
N ALA A 28 8.44 -11.28 6.25
CA ALA A 28 7.10 -11.32 6.86
C ALA A 28 6.47 -12.72 6.72
N LEU A 29 6.49 -13.30 5.51
CA LEU A 29 6.04 -14.67 5.28
C LEU A 29 6.81 -15.70 6.12
N ALA A 30 8.14 -15.62 6.17
CA ALA A 30 8.96 -16.53 6.95
C ALA A 30 8.65 -16.45 8.46
N LEU A 31 8.42 -15.24 8.98
CA LEU A 31 8.06 -15.02 10.38
C LEU A 31 6.66 -15.55 10.69
N THR A 32 5.69 -15.37 9.80
CA THR A 32 4.33 -15.90 9.97
C THR A 32 4.31 -17.42 9.89
N LEU A 33 5.10 -18.03 8.98
CA LEU A 33 5.31 -19.48 8.94
C LEU A 33 5.95 -20.01 10.22
N ARG A 34 6.94 -19.29 10.77
CA ARG A 34 7.54 -19.64 12.07
C ARG A 34 6.51 -19.61 13.19
N GLN A 35 5.71 -18.54 13.28
CA GLN A 35 4.66 -18.42 14.29
C GLN A 35 3.62 -19.54 14.17
N LEU A 36 3.27 -19.96 12.95
CA LEU A 36 2.41 -21.12 12.72
C LEU A 36 3.08 -22.41 13.20
N ALA A 37 4.37 -22.62 12.88
CA ALA A 37 5.11 -23.81 13.32
C ALA A 37 5.19 -23.90 14.85
N ASP A 38 5.52 -22.79 15.52
CA ASP A 38 5.53 -22.69 16.98
C ASP A 38 4.14 -23.02 17.56
N ALA A 39 3.07 -22.42 17.00
CA ALA A 39 1.70 -22.69 17.45
C ALA A 39 1.25 -24.14 17.22
N VAL A 40 1.71 -24.78 16.15
CA VAL A 40 1.44 -26.21 15.88
C VAL A 40 2.17 -27.08 16.90
N LEU A 41 3.46 -26.80 17.18
CA LEU A 41 4.25 -27.53 18.18
C LEU A 41 3.65 -27.40 19.58
N ASP A 42 3.18 -26.20 19.95
CA ASP A 42 2.48 -25.97 21.22
C ASP A 42 1.15 -26.73 21.33
N ALA A 43 0.53 -27.08 20.19
CA ALA A 43 -0.71 -27.85 20.14
C ALA A 43 -0.50 -29.38 20.07
N VAL A 44 0.75 -29.86 19.97
CA VAL A 44 1.06 -31.30 19.92
C VAL A 44 0.81 -32.02 21.25
N PRO A 45 1.20 -31.47 22.42
CA PRO A 45 0.92 -32.11 23.70
C PRO A 45 -0.59 -32.33 23.87
N VAL A 46 -0.98 -33.57 24.15
CA VAL A 46 -2.38 -33.89 24.44
C VAL A 46 -2.65 -33.53 25.89
N GLU A 47 -3.45 -32.49 26.10
CA GLU A 47 -3.97 -32.15 27.42
C GLU A 47 -4.83 -33.34 27.92
N PRO A 48 -4.54 -33.92 29.09
CA PRO A 48 -5.25 -35.10 29.59
C PRO A 48 -6.72 -34.85 29.94
N ASP A 49 -7.12 -33.60 30.20
CA ASP A 49 -8.50 -33.25 30.55
C ASP A 49 -8.88 -31.84 30.02
N PRO A 50 -9.05 -31.67 28.70
CA PRO A 50 -9.39 -30.38 28.12
C PRO A 50 -10.85 -30.02 28.42
N GLU A 51 -11.12 -28.76 28.75
CA GLU A 51 -12.50 -28.29 28.94
C GLU A 51 -13.31 -28.46 27.64
N PRO A 52 -14.62 -28.69 27.71
CA PRO A 52 -15.47 -28.82 26.53
C PRO A 52 -15.26 -27.67 25.53
N GLY A 53 -14.80 -28.02 24.33
CA GLY A 53 -14.55 -27.09 23.24
C GLY A 53 -13.11 -26.60 23.08
N ASP A 54 -12.18 -26.89 24.00
CA ASP A 54 -10.78 -26.45 23.88
C ASP A 54 -10.05 -27.01 22.67
N LEU A 55 -10.30 -28.27 22.33
CA LEU A 55 -9.75 -28.90 21.13
C LEU A 55 -10.20 -28.18 19.86
N LEU A 56 -11.49 -27.83 19.76
CA LEU A 56 -12.03 -27.08 18.63
C LEU A 56 -11.48 -25.64 18.60
N ARG A 57 -11.39 -24.96 19.75
CA ARG A 57 -10.80 -23.62 19.84
C ARG A 57 -9.34 -23.62 19.37
N THR A 58 -8.58 -24.66 19.70
CA THR A 58 -7.20 -24.85 19.24
C THR A 58 -7.14 -25.05 17.74
N ALA A 59 -7.95 -25.95 17.17
CA ALA A 59 -8.03 -26.18 15.73
C ALA A 59 -8.40 -24.90 14.96
N LEU A 60 -9.42 -24.15 15.41
CA LEU A 60 -9.84 -22.90 14.79
C LEU A 60 -8.76 -21.81 14.87
N ARG A 61 -7.95 -21.80 15.92
CA ARG A 61 -6.80 -20.88 16.04
C ARG A 61 -5.73 -21.22 15.01
N LEU A 62 -5.40 -22.49 14.82
CA LEU A 62 -4.44 -22.95 13.80
C LEU A 62 -4.96 -22.69 12.38
N GLN A 63 -6.27 -22.83 12.15
CA GLN A 63 -6.89 -22.47 10.87
C GLN A 63 -6.67 -20.99 10.55
N ARG A 64 -6.95 -20.08 11.49
CA ARG A 64 -6.69 -18.63 11.30
C ARG A 64 -5.22 -18.32 11.03
N ARG A 65 -4.30 -18.98 11.73
CA ARG A 65 -2.84 -18.82 11.46
C ARG A 65 -2.45 -19.30 10.06
N THR A 66 -3.05 -20.38 9.57
CA THR A 66 -2.86 -20.83 8.19
C THR A 66 -3.38 -19.79 7.19
N GLU A 67 -4.52 -19.17 7.47
CA GLU A 67 -5.04 -18.07 6.66
C GLU A 67 -4.10 -16.85 6.67
N ASP A 68 -3.48 -16.52 7.81
CA ASP A 68 -2.46 -15.47 7.91
C ASP A 68 -1.27 -15.78 6.98
N VAL A 69 -0.77 -17.02 6.98
CA VAL A 69 0.30 -17.46 6.06
C VAL A 69 -0.10 -17.27 4.60
N VAL A 70 -1.34 -17.61 4.23
CA VAL A 70 -1.83 -17.41 2.86
C VAL A 70 -1.83 -15.93 2.48
N ARG A 71 -2.27 -15.05 3.38
CA ARG A 71 -2.24 -13.60 3.13
C ARG A 71 -0.81 -13.09 2.91
N GLU A 72 0.13 -13.46 3.76
CA GLU A 72 1.54 -13.08 3.61
C GLU A 72 2.17 -13.66 2.32
N ALA A 73 1.78 -14.87 1.94
CA ALA A 73 2.25 -15.48 0.69
C ALA A 73 1.74 -14.71 -0.53
N VAL A 74 0.48 -14.27 -0.52
CA VAL A 74 -0.09 -13.42 -1.57
C VAL A 74 0.66 -12.08 -1.66
N VAL A 75 0.94 -11.44 -0.53
CA VAL A 75 1.74 -10.20 -0.49
C VAL A 75 3.12 -10.43 -1.10
N ALA A 76 3.84 -11.48 -0.69
CA ALA A 76 5.15 -11.82 -1.22
C ALA A 76 5.14 -12.12 -2.72
N GLU A 77 4.08 -12.78 -3.22
CA GLU A 77 3.87 -13.01 -4.65
C GLU A 77 3.61 -11.71 -5.42
N ARG A 78 2.78 -10.80 -4.88
CA ARG A 78 2.56 -9.48 -5.48
C ARG A 78 3.84 -8.65 -5.52
N GLU A 79 4.65 -8.66 -4.47
CA GLU A 79 5.95 -7.98 -4.45
C GLU A 79 6.98 -8.58 -5.43
N ARG A 80 6.79 -9.83 -5.84
CA ARG A 80 7.55 -10.46 -6.93
C ARG A 80 7.03 -10.10 -8.33
N GLY A 81 5.90 -9.38 -8.42
CA GLY A 81 5.25 -9.03 -9.68
C GLY A 81 4.27 -10.08 -10.20
N THR A 82 3.91 -11.08 -9.40
CA THR A 82 2.91 -12.09 -9.77
C THR A 82 1.55 -11.41 -9.92
N THR A 83 0.85 -11.66 -11.02
CA THR A 83 -0.45 -11.03 -11.32
C THR A 83 -1.60 -11.66 -10.56
N TRP A 84 -2.72 -10.93 -10.40
CA TRP A 84 -3.96 -11.49 -9.83
C TRP A 84 -4.49 -12.70 -10.58
N TYR A 85 -4.25 -12.77 -11.89
CA TYR A 85 -4.59 -13.94 -12.71
C TYR A 85 -3.80 -15.17 -12.24
N GLN A 86 -2.47 -15.07 -12.15
CA GLN A 86 -1.61 -16.16 -11.70
C GLN A 86 -1.87 -16.58 -10.25
N ILE A 87 -2.17 -15.62 -9.37
CA ILE A 87 -2.58 -15.91 -7.99
C ILE A 87 -3.90 -16.67 -7.97
N GLY A 88 -4.88 -16.25 -8.78
CA GLY A 88 -6.15 -16.96 -8.94
C GLY A 88 -5.94 -18.40 -9.43
N GLU A 89 -5.15 -18.58 -10.48
CA GLU A 89 -4.80 -19.92 -11.00
C GLU A 89 -4.16 -20.80 -9.93
N ALA A 90 -3.16 -20.29 -9.21
CA ALA A 90 -2.49 -21.03 -8.14
C ALA A 90 -3.44 -21.42 -6.99
N ALA A 91 -4.46 -20.59 -6.72
CA ALA A 91 -5.47 -20.84 -5.70
C ALA A 91 -6.71 -21.61 -6.21
N GLY A 92 -6.77 -21.93 -7.51
CA GLY A 92 -7.94 -22.59 -8.12
C GLY A 92 -9.21 -21.72 -8.15
N ILE A 93 -9.07 -20.40 -8.19
CA ILE A 93 -10.19 -19.44 -8.25
C ILE A 93 -10.01 -18.44 -9.39
N THR A 94 -11.06 -17.69 -9.72
CA THR A 94 -10.96 -16.67 -10.77
C THR A 94 -10.04 -15.51 -10.36
N ARG A 95 -9.48 -14.79 -11.35
CA ARG A 95 -8.75 -13.54 -11.14
C ARG A 95 -9.54 -12.55 -10.27
N GLN A 96 -10.83 -12.37 -10.56
CA GLN A 96 -11.69 -11.43 -9.85
C GLN A 96 -11.85 -11.85 -8.38
N SER A 97 -12.12 -13.13 -8.12
CA SER A 97 -12.25 -13.66 -6.76
C SER A 97 -10.94 -13.54 -5.97
N ALA A 98 -9.79 -13.74 -6.61
CA ALA A 98 -8.48 -13.54 -5.97
C ALA A 98 -8.27 -12.07 -5.58
N HIS A 99 -8.55 -11.15 -6.50
CA HIS A 99 -8.46 -9.71 -6.25
C HIS A 99 -9.41 -9.31 -5.10
N GLU A 100 -10.69 -9.66 -5.16
CA GLU A 100 -11.67 -9.33 -4.11
C GLU A 100 -11.26 -9.88 -2.74
N LYS A 101 -10.68 -11.09 -2.71
CA LYS A 101 -10.29 -11.77 -1.46
C LYS A 101 -9.07 -11.15 -0.79
N TRP A 102 -8.04 -10.76 -1.55
CA TRP A 102 -6.74 -10.39 -0.98
C TRP A 102 -6.25 -8.98 -1.31
N TYR A 103 -6.97 -8.21 -2.15
CA TYR A 103 -6.59 -6.84 -2.48
C TYR A 103 -6.37 -5.96 -1.24
N ARG A 104 -7.24 -6.11 -0.23
CA ARG A 104 -7.14 -5.32 1.01
C ARG A 104 -5.85 -5.60 1.77
N ASP A 105 -5.36 -6.83 1.77
CA ASP A 105 -4.13 -7.22 2.47
C ASP A 105 -2.90 -6.62 1.79
N VAL A 106 -2.86 -6.70 0.46
CA VAL A 106 -1.80 -6.09 -0.37
C VAL A 106 -1.80 -4.56 -0.22
N HIS A 107 -2.98 -3.94 -0.16
CA HIS A 107 -3.10 -2.50 0.05
C HIS A 107 -2.74 -2.10 1.49
N ALA A 108 -3.07 -2.92 2.50
CA ALA A 108 -2.65 -2.67 3.89
C ALA A 108 -1.13 -2.75 4.03
N TRP A 109 -0.48 -3.71 3.39
CA TRP A 109 0.97 -3.81 3.31
C TRP A 109 1.62 -2.56 2.69
N ALA A 110 1.03 -2.01 1.63
CA ALA A 110 1.46 -0.75 1.03
C ALA A 110 1.32 0.42 2.04
N ALA A 111 0.18 0.49 2.72
CA ALA A 111 -0.12 1.56 3.68
C ALA A 111 0.80 1.55 4.91
N THR A 112 1.34 0.39 5.32
CA THR A 112 2.31 0.28 6.42
C THR A 112 3.75 0.50 5.96
N GLY A 113 3.96 0.98 4.73
CA GLY A 113 5.29 1.31 4.21
C GLY A 113 6.07 0.09 3.71
N ARG A 114 5.39 -1.03 3.45
CA ARG A 114 5.96 -2.24 2.84
C ARG A 114 7.14 -2.78 3.66
N SER A 115 6.84 -3.00 4.94
CA SER A 115 7.82 -3.33 5.96
C SER A 115 7.30 -4.44 6.85
N ALA A 116 8.11 -5.49 7.03
CA ALA A 116 7.73 -6.63 7.85
C ALA A 116 7.73 -6.32 9.35
N LEU A 117 8.55 -5.36 9.76
CA LEU A 117 8.85 -5.09 11.16
C LEU A 117 8.61 -3.62 11.53
N PRO A 118 8.50 -3.32 12.83
CA PRO A 118 8.68 -1.97 13.38
C PRO A 118 10.02 -1.32 12.96
N PRO A 119 10.14 0.02 12.99
CA PRO A 119 11.30 0.75 12.48
C PRO A 119 12.58 0.61 13.29
N ASP A 120 12.47 0.20 14.55
CA ASP A 120 13.58 -0.06 15.48
C ASP A 120 14.26 -1.41 15.26
N LEU A 121 13.63 -2.32 14.50
CA LEU A 121 14.17 -3.65 14.24
C LEU A 121 14.82 -3.74 12.85
N LYS A 122 15.98 -4.38 12.80
CA LYS A 122 16.73 -4.64 11.57
C LYS A 122 16.24 -5.95 10.93
N THR A 123 15.57 -5.85 9.79
CA THR A 123 14.94 -7.00 9.11
C THR A 123 15.93 -8.14 8.80
N LEU A 124 17.18 -7.82 8.44
CA LEU A 124 18.18 -8.84 8.16
C LEU A 124 18.63 -9.62 9.41
N GLU A 125 18.71 -8.95 10.57
CA GLU A 125 19.05 -9.60 11.84
C GLU A 125 17.93 -10.55 12.26
N VAL A 126 16.68 -10.11 12.17
CA VAL A 126 15.50 -10.95 12.45
C VAL A 126 15.40 -12.15 11.49
N ALA A 127 15.79 -11.98 10.22
CA ALA A 127 15.88 -13.09 9.27
C ALA A 127 16.98 -14.09 9.67
N ALA A 128 18.14 -13.62 10.14
CA ALA A 128 19.21 -14.47 10.64
C ALA A 128 18.84 -15.21 11.93
N GLU A 129 18.02 -14.61 12.81
CA GLU A 129 17.45 -15.32 13.97
C GLU A 129 16.49 -16.43 13.55
N ALA A 130 15.68 -16.20 12.51
CA ALA A 130 14.81 -17.22 11.95
C ALA A 130 15.63 -18.39 11.35
N ASP A 131 16.74 -18.08 10.68
CA ASP A 131 17.70 -19.08 10.20
C ASP A 131 18.27 -19.94 11.33
N ALA A 132 18.75 -19.32 12.42
CA ALA A 132 19.33 -20.04 13.55
C ALA A 132 18.33 -21.03 14.17
N ARG A 133 17.06 -20.63 14.31
CA ARG A 133 16.00 -21.53 14.79
C ARG A 133 15.70 -22.66 13.82
N TYR A 134 15.62 -22.36 12.52
CA TYR A 134 15.41 -23.39 11.50
C TYR A 134 16.56 -24.40 11.49
N ALA A 135 17.80 -23.93 11.56
CA ALA A 135 19.02 -24.74 11.58
C ALA A 135 19.05 -25.70 12.78
N ALA A 136 18.51 -25.32 13.93
CA ALA A 136 18.41 -26.20 15.10
C ALA A 136 17.55 -27.46 14.84
N LEU A 137 16.56 -27.37 13.94
CA LEU A 137 15.70 -28.49 13.53
C LEU A 137 16.17 -29.17 12.22
N ARG A 138 16.85 -28.41 11.36
CA ARG A 138 17.32 -28.81 10.03
C ARG A 138 18.74 -28.27 9.77
N PRO A 139 19.77 -28.92 10.35
CA PRO A 139 21.15 -28.43 10.26
C PRO A 139 21.73 -28.41 8.83
N ASP A 140 21.14 -29.16 7.90
CA ASP A 140 21.54 -29.22 6.49
C ASP A 140 21.23 -27.93 5.71
N ARG A 141 20.43 -27.02 6.29
CA ARG A 141 19.99 -25.77 5.65
C ARG A 141 20.08 -24.59 6.63
N PRO A 142 21.31 -24.16 6.98
CA PRO A 142 21.52 -23.15 8.02
C PRO A 142 21.07 -21.72 7.64
N HIS A 143 20.78 -21.47 6.36
CA HIS A 143 20.40 -20.15 5.83
C HIS A 143 19.06 -20.18 5.09
N ALA A 144 18.05 -20.86 5.65
CA ALA A 144 16.76 -21.13 4.99
C ALA A 144 15.99 -19.88 4.55
N VAL A 145 16.14 -18.76 5.25
CA VAL A 145 15.52 -17.47 5.00
C VAL A 145 16.51 -16.54 4.30
N THR A 146 17.67 -16.26 4.90
CA THR A 146 18.57 -15.20 4.39
C THR A 146 19.12 -15.51 3.01
N SER A 147 19.37 -16.79 2.67
CA SER A 147 19.84 -17.18 1.32
C SER A 147 18.84 -16.88 0.20
N GLY A 148 17.56 -16.72 0.54
CA GLY A 148 16.49 -16.38 -0.40
C GLY A 148 16.33 -14.88 -0.66
N LEU A 149 16.97 -14.02 0.14
CA LEU A 149 16.82 -12.57 0.07
C LEU A 149 17.70 -11.96 -1.03
N ASP A 150 17.12 -11.10 -1.86
CA ASP A 150 17.83 -10.42 -2.94
C ASP A 150 18.95 -9.53 -2.37
N ALA A 151 18.72 -8.95 -1.20
CA ALA A 151 19.69 -8.25 -0.35
C ALA A 151 21.02 -9.00 -0.15
N VAL A 152 20.95 -10.32 0.00
CA VAL A 152 22.10 -11.21 0.25
C VAL A 152 22.65 -11.73 -1.08
N ARG A 153 21.78 -12.03 -2.04
CA ARG A 153 22.13 -12.61 -3.34
C ARG A 153 22.73 -11.59 -4.32
N PHE A 154 22.32 -10.33 -4.24
CA PHE A 154 22.70 -9.25 -5.15
C PHE A 154 23.11 -7.99 -4.37
N PRO A 155 24.31 -8.01 -3.75
CA PRO A 155 24.81 -6.86 -2.99
C PRO A 155 24.87 -5.62 -3.89
N GLY A 156 24.21 -4.54 -3.49
CA GLY A 156 24.20 -3.26 -4.23
C GLY A 156 22.83 -2.79 -4.73
N SER A 157 21.81 -3.66 -4.76
CA SER A 157 20.41 -3.27 -5.08
C SER A 157 19.79 -2.35 -4.02
N HIS A 158 20.36 -2.35 -2.81
CA HIS A 158 19.86 -1.63 -1.63
C HIS A 158 19.67 -0.12 -1.83
N ALA A 159 20.65 0.55 -2.44
CA ALA A 159 20.57 2.00 -2.62
C ALA A 159 19.43 2.39 -3.57
N TYR A 160 19.23 1.59 -4.62
CA TYR A 160 18.12 1.75 -5.56
C TYR A 160 16.77 1.52 -4.86
N GLU A 161 16.62 0.41 -4.13
CA GLU A 161 15.38 0.08 -3.40
C GLU A 161 15.06 1.09 -2.31
N ALA A 162 16.08 1.58 -1.59
CA ALA A 162 15.92 2.66 -0.62
C ALA A 162 15.41 3.95 -1.30
N SER A 163 15.96 4.30 -2.47
CA SER A 163 15.51 5.48 -3.23
C SER A 163 14.05 5.36 -3.69
N LEU A 164 13.63 4.17 -4.14
CA LEU A 164 12.24 3.91 -4.53
C LEU A 164 11.31 4.05 -3.32
N ARG A 165 11.70 3.51 -2.16
CA ARG A 165 10.92 3.63 -0.92
C ARG A 165 10.78 5.09 -0.49
N THR A 166 11.87 5.85 -0.43
CA THR A 166 11.82 7.27 -0.07
C THR A 166 10.90 8.05 -1.02
N ARG A 167 10.99 7.77 -2.32
CA ARG A 167 10.11 8.37 -3.32
C ARG A 167 8.65 7.97 -3.11
N GLY A 168 8.36 6.68 -2.94
CA GLY A 168 7.01 6.16 -2.69
C GLY A 168 6.37 6.79 -1.46
N LEU A 169 7.12 6.88 -0.35
CA LEU A 169 6.65 7.53 0.88
C LEU A 169 6.29 9.00 0.65
N ALA A 170 7.17 9.77 -0.01
CA ALA A 170 6.91 11.17 -0.32
C ALA A 170 5.66 11.35 -1.21
N LEU A 171 5.45 10.46 -2.18
CA LEU A 171 4.28 10.44 -3.04
C LEU A 171 3.00 10.13 -2.26
N HIS A 172 3.02 9.13 -1.37
CA HIS A 172 1.87 8.81 -0.51
C HIS A 172 1.52 9.96 0.43
N THR A 173 2.50 10.60 1.06
CA THR A 173 2.26 11.80 1.90
C THR A 173 1.60 12.91 1.08
N ARG A 174 2.14 13.22 -0.09
CA ARG A 174 1.55 14.25 -0.97
C ARG A 174 0.14 13.88 -1.42
N ARG A 175 -0.12 12.61 -1.72
CA ARG A 175 -1.45 12.09 -2.07
C ARG A 175 -2.45 12.33 -0.93
N MET A 176 -2.07 12.02 0.32
CA MET A 176 -2.93 12.23 1.49
C MET A 176 -3.31 13.70 1.67
N ASP A 177 -2.38 14.62 1.46
CA ASP A 177 -2.68 16.06 1.51
C ASP A 177 -3.68 16.48 0.42
N LEU A 178 -3.55 15.93 -0.78
CA LEU A 178 -4.47 16.19 -1.89
C LEU A 178 -5.85 15.57 -1.66
N ASP A 179 -5.93 14.36 -1.09
CA ASP A 179 -7.19 13.72 -0.70
C ASP A 179 -7.93 14.58 0.33
N ALA A 180 -7.21 15.09 1.35
CA ALA A 180 -7.80 16.00 2.33
C ALA A 180 -8.32 17.30 1.69
N ARG A 181 -7.58 17.86 0.73
CA ARG A 181 -8.01 19.03 -0.05
C ARG A 181 -9.24 18.73 -0.91
N ALA A 182 -9.29 17.56 -1.55
CA ALA A 182 -10.43 17.13 -2.35
C ALA A 182 -11.70 16.99 -1.50
N THR A 183 -11.59 16.37 -0.32
CA THR A 183 -12.70 16.28 0.65
C THR A 183 -13.23 17.66 1.01
N LYS A 184 -12.35 18.60 1.40
CA LYS A 184 -12.76 19.96 1.74
C LYS A 184 -13.50 20.66 0.59
N LEU A 185 -13.01 20.53 -0.65
CA LEU A 185 -13.66 21.11 -1.82
C LEU A 185 -15.03 20.48 -2.10
N ASN A 186 -15.19 19.18 -1.86
CA ASN A 186 -16.48 18.49 -1.97
C ASN A 186 -17.47 18.95 -0.89
N ASP A 187 -17.02 19.19 0.33
CA ASP A 187 -17.86 19.75 1.40
C ASP A 187 -18.32 21.18 1.07
N GLU A 188 -17.41 22.00 0.55
CA GLU A 188 -17.72 23.34 0.02
C GLU A 188 -18.73 23.27 -1.12
N TYR A 189 -18.57 22.31 -2.05
CA TYR A 189 -19.54 22.09 -3.12
C TYR A 189 -20.91 21.70 -2.57
N GLY A 190 -20.98 20.79 -1.60
CA GLY A 190 -22.22 20.40 -0.95
C GLY A 190 -22.92 21.59 -0.29
N THR A 191 -22.15 22.46 0.36
CA THR A 191 -22.66 23.70 0.97
C THR A 191 -23.19 24.68 -0.06
N LEU A 192 -22.44 24.93 -1.15
CA LEU A 192 -22.90 25.76 -2.26
C LEU A 192 -24.19 25.17 -2.84
N HIS A 193 -24.21 23.89 -3.17
CA HIS A 193 -25.36 23.24 -3.77
C HIS A 193 -26.62 23.36 -2.89
N ALA A 194 -26.48 23.23 -1.58
CA ALA A 194 -27.59 23.42 -0.63
C ALA A 194 -28.07 24.87 -0.50
N GLN A 195 -27.17 25.84 -0.70
CA GLN A 195 -27.46 27.29 -0.66
C GLN A 195 -27.91 27.84 -2.03
N GLY A 196 -28.05 26.97 -3.03
CA GLY A 196 -28.50 27.36 -4.36
C GLY A 196 -29.87 28.01 -4.32
N PRO A 197 -30.14 29.03 -5.16
CA PRO A 197 -31.43 29.68 -5.22
C PRO A 197 -32.55 28.69 -5.60
N ALA A 198 -33.65 28.70 -4.82
CA ALA A 198 -34.73 27.72 -4.89
C ALA A 198 -35.67 27.85 -6.10
N ALA A 199 -35.61 28.95 -6.86
CA ALA A 199 -36.51 29.24 -7.98
C ALA A 199 -35.71 29.59 -9.24
N SER A 200 -36.25 29.29 -10.42
CA SER A 200 -35.70 29.83 -11.67
C SER A 200 -35.77 31.36 -11.65
N PRO A 201 -34.76 32.06 -12.19
CA PRO A 201 -34.72 33.52 -12.14
C PRO A 201 -35.91 34.12 -12.92
N THR A 202 -36.89 34.69 -12.23
CA THR A 202 -38.03 35.36 -12.85
C THR A 202 -37.88 36.88 -12.72
N GLY A 203 -37.47 37.52 -13.81
CA GLY A 203 -37.64 38.96 -14.10
C GLY A 203 -36.92 39.98 -13.21
N ASP A 204 -36.55 39.65 -11.97
CA ASP A 204 -35.86 40.56 -11.04
C ASP A 204 -34.34 40.56 -11.30
N PRO A 205 -33.75 41.72 -11.68
CA PRO A 205 -32.31 41.86 -11.90
C PRO A 205 -31.44 41.46 -10.71
N LEU A 206 -31.90 41.66 -9.47
CA LEU A 206 -31.16 41.29 -8.26
C LEU A 206 -31.11 39.77 -8.08
N VAL A 207 -32.22 39.09 -8.36
CA VAL A 207 -32.29 37.62 -8.36
C VAL A 207 -31.40 37.05 -9.45
N ILE A 208 -31.43 37.60 -10.67
CA ILE A 208 -30.56 37.18 -11.77
C ILE A 208 -29.07 37.34 -11.40
N ALA A 209 -28.69 38.47 -10.79
CA ALA A 209 -27.31 38.70 -10.37
C ALA A 209 -26.86 37.71 -9.28
N ALA A 210 -27.73 37.40 -8.30
CA ALA A 210 -27.46 36.40 -7.28
C ALA A 210 -27.28 34.99 -7.89
N HIS A 211 -28.12 34.60 -8.84
CA HIS A 211 -27.99 33.34 -9.60
C HIS A 211 -26.64 33.25 -10.32
N ARG A 212 -26.24 34.29 -11.06
CA ARG A 212 -24.94 34.31 -11.75
C ARG A 212 -23.77 34.23 -10.77
N GLY A 213 -23.85 34.96 -9.65
CA GLY A 213 -22.84 34.90 -8.59
C GLY A 213 -22.71 33.49 -8.02
N HIS A 214 -23.83 32.82 -7.78
CA HIS A 214 -23.87 31.44 -7.33
C HIS A 214 -23.29 30.46 -8.35
N ALA A 215 -23.73 30.52 -9.61
CA ALA A 215 -23.21 29.70 -10.71
C ALA A 215 -21.69 29.86 -10.87
N LYS A 216 -21.19 31.10 -10.79
CA LYS A 216 -19.74 31.39 -10.82
C LYS A 216 -18.98 30.75 -9.65
N ALA A 217 -19.55 30.79 -8.43
CA ALA A 217 -18.95 30.16 -7.26
C ALA A 217 -18.88 28.63 -7.41
N VAL A 218 -19.98 28.00 -7.83
CA VAL A 218 -20.02 26.56 -8.10
C VAL A 218 -19.02 26.18 -9.19
N ARG A 219 -19.00 26.93 -10.30
CA ARG A 219 -18.05 26.74 -11.40
C ARG A 219 -16.60 26.79 -10.92
N THR A 220 -16.25 27.79 -10.11
CA THR A 220 -14.90 27.96 -9.55
C THR A 220 -14.51 26.76 -8.67
N ASN A 221 -15.41 26.32 -7.79
CA ASN A 221 -15.18 25.16 -6.94
C ASN A 221 -14.98 23.86 -7.78
N ARG A 222 -15.83 23.63 -8.80
CA ARG A 222 -15.70 22.44 -9.66
C ARG A 222 -14.39 22.42 -10.46
N LEU A 223 -13.91 23.56 -10.93
CA LEU A 223 -12.59 23.66 -11.57
C LEU A 223 -11.46 23.37 -10.57
N ALA A 224 -11.58 23.80 -9.32
CA ALA A 224 -10.61 23.47 -8.28
C ALA A 224 -10.60 21.96 -7.94
N ILE A 225 -11.77 21.32 -7.90
CA ILE A 225 -11.90 19.86 -7.75
C ILE A 225 -11.20 19.15 -8.91
N ALA A 226 -11.45 19.58 -10.15
CA ALA A 226 -10.81 18.99 -11.33
C ALA A 226 -9.27 19.04 -11.23
N ALA A 227 -8.72 20.21 -10.89
CA ALA A 227 -7.28 20.40 -10.76
C ALA A 227 -6.66 19.47 -9.70
N VAL A 228 -7.33 19.30 -8.54
CA VAL A 228 -6.85 18.38 -7.50
C VAL A 228 -6.87 16.92 -7.99
N HIS A 229 -7.92 16.51 -8.70
CA HIS A 229 -7.97 15.16 -9.28
C HIS A 229 -6.88 14.93 -10.34
N ASP A 230 -6.52 15.92 -11.16
CA ASP A 230 -5.38 15.80 -12.09
C ASP A 230 -4.04 15.60 -11.36
N GLU A 231 -3.82 16.36 -10.28
CA GLU A 231 -2.62 16.23 -9.44
C GLU A 231 -2.56 14.82 -8.84
N ILE A 232 -3.68 14.29 -8.31
CA ILE A 232 -3.72 12.95 -7.73
C ILE A 232 -3.48 11.87 -8.81
N ALA A 233 -4.06 12.01 -10.00
CA ALA A 233 -3.81 11.08 -11.11
C ALA A 233 -2.31 11.03 -11.47
N THR A 234 -1.67 12.20 -11.53
CA THR A 234 -0.22 12.31 -11.79
C THR A 234 0.60 11.61 -10.70
N ILE A 235 0.20 11.71 -9.43
CA ILE A 235 0.88 10.98 -8.35
C ILE A 235 0.74 9.48 -8.52
N TYR A 236 -0.44 8.99 -8.90
CA TYR A 236 -0.63 7.57 -9.15
C TYR A 236 0.21 7.06 -10.32
N ASP A 237 0.41 7.83 -11.39
CA ASP A 237 1.34 7.45 -12.47
C ASP A 237 2.78 7.32 -11.94
N GLN A 238 3.20 8.23 -11.06
CA GLN A 238 4.52 8.20 -10.43
C GLN A 238 4.67 7.03 -9.45
N LEU A 239 3.62 6.73 -8.68
CA LEU A 239 3.56 5.56 -7.80
C LEU A 239 3.63 4.26 -8.60
N ALA A 240 3.04 4.17 -9.78
CA ALA A 240 3.17 2.99 -10.65
C ALA A 240 4.62 2.69 -11.06
N THR A 241 5.49 3.71 -11.07
CA THR A 241 6.93 3.55 -11.32
C THR A 241 7.71 3.27 -10.03
N ALA A 242 7.37 3.95 -8.94
CA ALA A 242 8.03 3.77 -7.64
C ALA A 242 7.68 2.42 -6.97
N GLU A 243 6.51 1.88 -7.29
CA GLU A 243 5.93 0.68 -6.69
C GLU A 243 5.45 -0.29 -7.80
N PRO A 244 6.36 -0.91 -8.57
CA PRO A 244 5.99 -1.71 -9.74
C PRO A 244 5.02 -2.86 -9.44
N SER A 245 5.11 -3.45 -8.25
CA SER A 245 4.21 -4.51 -7.77
C SER A 245 2.76 -4.06 -7.57
N LEU A 246 2.48 -2.75 -7.52
CA LEU A 246 1.15 -2.15 -7.43
C LEU A 246 0.80 -1.31 -8.67
N ALA A 247 1.57 -1.45 -9.75
CA ALA A 247 1.43 -0.57 -10.91
C ALA A 247 0.06 -0.67 -11.61
N GLU A 248 -0.59 -1.83 -11.58
CA GLU A 248 -1.92 -2.01 -12.17
C GLU A 248 -2.98 -1.26 -11.36
N GLU A 249 -2.92 -1.36 -10.04
CA GLU A 249 -3.79 -0.66 -9.09
C GLU A 249 -3.60 0.85 -9.21
N HIS A 250 -2.34 1.31 -9.23
CA HIS A 250 -2.00 2.72 -9.41
C HIS A 250 -2.52 3.27 -10.73
N ARG A 251 -2.39 2.55 -11.84
CA ARG A 251 -2.96 2.98 -13.14
C ARG A 251 -4.49 3.07 -13.09
N THR A 252 -5.14 2.07 -12.50
CA THR A 252 -6.61 2.06 -12.35
C THR A 252 -7.08 3.28 -11.55
N LEU A 253 -6.40 3.62 -10.45
CA LEU A 253 -6.70 4.79 -9.64
C LEU A 253 -6.41 6.09 -10.40
N SER A 254 -5.31 6.16 -11.14
CA SER A 254 -5.00 7.29 -12.02
C SER A 254 -6.12 7.57 -13.01
N ASP A 255 -6.61 6.54 -13.71
CA ASP A 255 -7.72 6.65 -14.66
C ASP A 255 -9.04 7.06 -13.99
N TRP A 256 -9.32 6.54 -12.79
CA TRP A 256 -10.47 6.98 -12.02
C TRP A 256 -10.41 8.47 -11.69
N HIS A 257 -9.25 8.98 -11.27
CA HIS A 257 -9.05 10.39 -10.97
C HIS A 257 -9.15 11.27 -12.22
N ARG A 258 -8.63 10.83 -13.38
CA ARG A 258 -8.82 11.53 -14.66
C ARG A 258 -10.31 11.66 -15.03
N ASN A 259 -11.05 10.56 -14.94
CA ASN A 259 -12.50 10.55 -15.18
C ASN A 259 -13.24 11.48 -14.21
N ALA A 260 -12.85 11.52 -12.93
CA ALA A 260 -13.43 12.43 -11.95
C ALA A 260 -13.15 13.91 -12.28
N SER A 261 -11.92 14.21 -12.72
CA SER A 261 -11.52 15.55 -13.19
C SER A 261 -12.34 15.99 -14.40
N GLU A 262 -12.49 15.13 -15.41
CA GLU A 262 -13.30 15.40 -16.61
C GLU A 262 -14.76 15.69 -16.27
N ARG A 263 -15.39 14.88 -15.40
CA ARG A 263 -16.76 15.13 -14.93
C ARG A 263 -16.88 16.48 -14.21
N ALA A 264 -15.87 16.86 -13.42
CA ALA A 264 -15.86 18.15 -12.75
C ALA A 264 -15.75 19.33 -13.71
N ARG A 265 -14.90 19.24 -14.74
CA ARG A 265 -14.81 20.26 -15.81
C ARG A 265 -16.09 20.34 -16.63
N GLY A 266 -16.65 19.20 -17.05
CA GLY A 266 -17.89 19.16 -17.82
C GLY A 266 -19.05 19.86 -17.11
N TYR A 267 -19.18 19.66 -15.79
CA TYR A 267 -20.16 20.40 -15.00
C TYR A 267 -19.87 21.91 -14.94
N ALA A 268 -18.61 22.30 -14.77
CA ALA A 268 -18.19 23.71 -14.77
C ALA A 268 -18.47 24.40 -16.11
N ASP A 269 -18.38 23.67 -17.22
CA ASP A 269 -18.65 24.20 -18.58
C ASP A 269 -20.14 24.39 -18.83
N LEU A 270 -21.01 23.55 -18.28
CA LEU A 270 -22.47 23.75 -18.35
C LEU A 270 -22.88 25.08 -17.71
N LEU A 271 -22.29 25.43 -16.58
CA LEU A 271 -22.56 26.70 -15.88
C LEU A 271 -22.04 27.94 -16.64
N LYS A 272 -21.08 27.78 -17.54
CA LYS A 272 -20.62 28.87 -18.42
C LYS A 272 -21.69 29.29 -19.43
N GLY A 273 -22.53 28.34 -19.86
CA GLY A 273 -23.65 28.60 -20.78
C GLY A 273 -24.78 29.43 -20.17
N GLU A 274 -24.87 29.52 -18.83
CA GLU A 274 -25.87 30.31 -18.11
C GLU A 274 -25.42 31.77 -17.83
N GLU A 275 -24.16 32.11 -18.13
CA GLU A 275 -23.61 33.46 -17.94
C GLU A 275 -23.84 34.39 -19.15
N GLY A 276 -24.18 33.82 -20.33
CA GLY A 276 -24.43 34.56 -21.59
C GLY A 276 -25.89 34.88 -21.82
#